data_AF-C5T8M4-F1
#
_entry.id   AF-C5T8M4-F1
#
_cell.length_a   1.000
_cell.length_b   1.000
_cell.length_c   1.000
_cell.angle_alpha   90.00
_cell.angle_beta   90.00
_cell.angle_gamma   90.00
#
_symmetry.space_group_name_H-M   'P 1'
#
loop_
_entity.id
_entity.type
_entity.pdbx_description
1 polymer ?
#
loop_
_entity_poly.entity_id
_entity_poly.type
_entity_poly.pdbx_seq_one_letter_code
_entity_poly.pdbx_strand_id
1 'polypeptide(L)' 'MRTVGPQEACADAGFLARPLCIFNECQKPALAGHPVCVEARRRQEAEEQRRQMQN' A
#
# COMPACT_ATOMS: atom_id res chain seq x y z
N MET A 1 12.03 4.52 16.29
CA MET A 1 11.89 5.40 15.10
C MET A 1 10.47 5.27 14.58
N ARG A 2 9.71 6.36 14.49
CA ARG A 2 8.49 6.37 13.67
C ARG A 2 8.99 6.40 12.23
N THR A 3 8.90 5.28 11.52
CA THR A 3 9.08 5.29 10.07
C THR A 3 7.99 6.19 9.52
N VAL A 4 8.39 7.27 8.83
CA VAL A 4 7.45 8.12 8.11
C VAL A 4 6.66 7.21 7.19
N GLY A 5 5.34 7.17 7.39
CA GLY A 5 4.50 6.21 6.69
C GLY A 5 4.50 6.51 5.19
N PRO A 6 4.24 5.53 4.32
CA PRO A 6 4.15 5.75 2.88
C PRO A 6 3.06 6.78 2.52
N GLN A 7 2.03 6.96 3.35
CA GLN A 7 1.03 8.02 3.17
C GLN A 7 1.56 9.43 3.45
N GLU A 8 2.49 9.57 4.39
CA GLU A 8 3.14 10.83 4.76
C GLU A 8 4.26 11.16 3.77
N ALA A 9 5.04 10.15 3.35
CA ALA A 9 6.05 10.28 2.30
C ALA A 9 5.44 10.68 0.95
N CYS A 10 4.20 10.27 0.69
CA CYS A 10 3.43 10.61 -0.51
C CYS A 10 2.39 11.72 -0.26
N ALA A 11 2.51 12.51 0.81
CA ALA A 11 1.56 13.58 1.09
C ALA A 11 1.60 14.69 0.03
N ASP A 12 2.78 14.97 -0.53
CA ASP A 12 3.00 15.93 -1.62
C ASP A 12 2.62 15.38 -3.01
N ALA A 13 2.36 14.08 -3.13
CA ALA A 13 1.93 13.49 -4.38
C ALA A 13 0.48 13.88 -4.67
N GLY A 14 0.22 14.37 -5.89
CA GLY A 14 -1.14 14.68 -6.34
C GLY A 14 -2.08 13.48 -6.21
N PHE A 15 -3.38 13.72 -6.09
CA PHE A 15 -4.39 12.68 -5.80
C PHE A 15 -4.29 11.43 -6.70
N LEU A 16 -3.95 11.60 -7.98
CA LEU A 16 -3.76 10.50 -8.93
C LEU A 16 -2.40 9.81 -8.80
N ALA A 17 -1.36 10.53 -8.41
CA ALA A 17 0.00 10.02 -8.24
C ALA A 17 0.21 9.38 -6.86
N ARG A 18 -0.60 9.75 -5.87
CA ARG A 18 -0.49 9.28 -4.48
C ARG A 18 -0.66 7.76 -4.33
N PRO A 19 -1.62 7.08 -4.98
CA PRO A 19 -1.73 5.61 -4.94
C PRO A 19 -0.49 4.94 -5.55
N LEU A 20 0.01 5.47 -6.67
CA LEU A 20 1.20 4.95 -7.34
C LEU A 20 2.47 5.16 -6.50
N CYS A 21 2.60 6.32 -5.87
CA CYS A 21 3.67 6.63 -4.93
C CYS A 21 3.65 5.66 -3.74
N ILE A 22 2.49 5.48 -3.09
CA ILE A 22 2.34 4.55 -1.97
C ILE A 22 2.69 3.13 -2.40
N PHE A 23 2.27 2.70 -3.60
CA PHE A 23 2.62 1.38 -4.13
C PHE A 23 4.14 1.21 -4.31
N ASN A 24 4.83 2.21 -4.85
CA ASN A 24 6.30 2.20 -4.95
C ASN A 24 6.99 2.22 -3.59
N GLU A 25 6.51 3.02 -2.65
CA GLU A 25 7.03 3.02 -1.28
C GLU A 25 6.84 1.66 -0.61
N CYS A 26 5.69 1.01 -0.82
CA CYS A 26 5.41 -0.33 -0.28
C CYS A 26 6.25 -1.44 -0.92
N GLN A 27 6.82 -1.23 -2.11
CA GLN A 27 7.80 -2.15 -2.68
C GLN A 27 9.16 -2.05 -2.00
N LYS A 28 9.45 -0.98 -1.24
CA LYS A 28 10.72 -0.84 -0.52
C LYS A 28 10.73 -1.76 0.70
N PRO A 29 11.82 -2.53 0.93
CA PRO A 29 11.90 -3.44 2.08
C PRO A 29 11.79 -2.73 3.44
N ALA A 30 12.22 -1.47 3.50
CA ALA A 30 12.10 -0.62 4.70
C ALA A 30 10.65 -0.30 5.10
N LEU A 31 9.72 -0.30 4.14
CA LEU A 31 8.31 0.03 4.34
C LEU A 31 7.39 -1.18 4.11
N ALA A 32 7.91 -2.32 3.65
CA ALA A 32 7.16 -3.55 3.46
C ALA A 32 6.43 -4.02 4.74
N GLY A 33 7.02 -3.78 5.92
CA GLY A 33 6.39 -4.05 7.22
C GLY A 33 5.50 -2.93 7.76
N HIS A 34 5.33 -1.83 7.03
CA HIS A 34 4.53 -0.70 7.48
C HIS A 34 3.03 -1.05 7.46
N PRO A 35 2.24 -0.66 8.48
CA PRO A 35 0.81 -1.00 8.56
C PRO A 35 0.00 -0.70 7.29
N VAL A 36 0.24 0.45 6.66
CA VAL A 36 -0.40 0.85 5.39
C VAL A 36 -0.15 -0.17 4.26
N CYS A 37 1.09 -0.63 4.11
CA CYS A 37 1.45 -1.58 3.06
C CYS A 37 0.89 -2.97 3.36
N VAL A 38 0.91 -3.37 4.63
CA VAL A 38 0.30 -4.62 5.09
C VAL A 38 -1.21 -4.61 4.87
N GLU A 39 -1.91 -3.55 5.22
CA GLU A 39 -3.35 -3.41 5.00
C GLU A 39 -3.71 -3.37 3.52
N ALA A 40 -2.93 -2.67 2.69
CA ALA A 40 -3.12 -2.65 1.24
C ALA A 40 -2.98 -4.06 0.65
N ARG A 41 -1.96 -4.81 1.05
CA ARG A 41 -1.78 -6.21 0.63
C ARG A 41 -2.94 -7.10 1.09
N ARG A 42 -3.36 -6.98 2.35
CA ARG A 42 -4.49 -7.76 2.88
C ARG A 42 -5.79 -7.48 2.13
N ARG A 43 -6.03 -6.24 1.70
CA ARG A 43 -7.19 -5.89 0.88
C ARG A 43 -7.12 -6.54 -0.50
N GLN A 44 -5.95 -6.49 -1.15
CA GLN A 44 -5.74 -7.12 -2.46
C GLN A 44 -5.93 -8.64 -2.39
N GLU A 45 -5.33 -9.30 -1.39
CA GLU A 45 -5.53 -10.74 -1.15
C GLU A 45 -7.01 -11.07 -0.91
N ALA A 46 -7.72 -10.25 -0.14
CA ALA A 46 -9.15 -10.44 0.09
C ALA A 46 -9.97 -10.24 -1.20
N GLU A 47 -9.60 -9.27 -2.05
CA GLU A 47 -10.25 -9.07 -3.35
C GLU A 47 -9.96 -10.22 -4.32
N GLU A 48 -8.73 -10.75 -4.35
CA GLU A 48 -8.37 -11.94 -5.11
C GLU A 48 -9.14 -13.16 -4.63
N GLN A 49 -9.22 -13.39 -3.32
CA GLN A 49 -10.02 -14.49 -2.76
C GLN A 49 -11.50 -14.36 -3.14
N ARG A 50 -12.04 -13.14 -3.11
CA ARG A 50 -13.42 -12.88 -3.55
C ARG A 50 -13.61 -13.13 -5.04
N ARG A 51 -12.65 -12.75 -5.88
CA ARG A 51 -12.67 -13.05 -7.33
C ARG A 51 -12.59 -14.55 -7.59
N GLN A 52 -11.75 -15.27 -6.87
CA GLN A 52 -11.63 -16.73 -6.99
C GLN A 52 -12.92 -17.45 -6.59
N MET A 53 -13.61 -16.97 -5.54
CA MET A 53 -14.91 -17.53 -5.14
C MET A 53 -16.03 -17.22 -6.16
N GLN A 54 -15.86 -16.18 -6.98
CA GLN A 54 -16.86 -15.70 -7.92
C GLN A 54 -16.69 -16.25 -9.35
N ASN A 55 -15.66 -17.08 -9.58
CA ASN A 55 -15.39 -17.80 -10.82
C ASN A 55 -15.61 -19.31 -10.63
#